data_AF-A0A957M796-F1
#
_entry.id   AF-A0A957M796-F1
#
_cell.length_a   1.000
_cell.length_b   1.000
_cell.length_c   1.000
_cell.angle_alpha   90.00
_cell.angle_beta   90.00
_cell.angle_gamma   90.00
#
_symmetry.space_group_name_H-M   'P 1'
#
loop_
_entity.id
_entity.type
_entity.pdbx_description
1 polymer ?
#
loop_
_entity_poly.entity_id
_entity_poly.type
_entity_poly.pdbx_seq_one_letter_code
_entity_poly.pdbx_strand_id
1 'polypeptide(L)'
;MWKIDWEGPQSWGMGWFVLPEHQGRGIATAAARLLLAQARANPDVRSIHAYPAVTNAASNAIARKIGMENLGPFDNEGFAGILRCNNWRIGLHMQQSIAHIALVVREYDEAIAFFCDKLHFSLIEDTYQPEQDKRWVLVAPPGSSGTTLLLARATSTEQLASVGNQTGGRVFLFLATDDFWRDYNAMVAAGIRFIREPKQAEYGTVAVFEDLYGNLWDLVQPSKRIH
;
A
#
# COMPACT_ATOMS: atom_id res chain seq x y z
N MET A 1 9.92 3.22 -23.28
CA MET A 1 10.14 3.25 -21.83
C MET A 1 10.96 2.03 -21.45
N TRP A 2 11.69 2.07 -20.35
CA TRP A 2 12.41 0.93 -19.77
C TRP A 2 12.22 0.93 -18.25
N LYS A 3 12.30 -0.22 -17.58
CA LYS A 3 12.21 -0.28 -16.11
C LYS A 3 13.45 0.36 -15.48
N ILE A 4 13.26 1.04 -14.35
CA ILE A 4 14.34 1.59 -13.53
C ILE A 4 14.09 1.18 -12.09
N ASP A 5 14.99 0.38 -11.52
CA ASP A 5 14.75 -0.21 -10.20
C ASP A 5 15.29 0.67 -9.07
N TRP A 6 16.18 1.63 -9.37
CA TRP A 6 16.83 2.49 -8.37
C TRP A 6 15.99 3.69 -7.92
N GLU A 7 14.89 4.01 -8.63
CA GLU A 7 13.91 5.04 -8.21
C GLU A 7 12.74 4.43 -7.39
N GLY A 8 12.81 3.13 -7.10
CA GLY A 8 11.79 2.39 -6.39
C GLY A 8 10.88 1.54 -7.29
N PRO A 9 9.92 0.81 -6.68
CA PRO A 9 9.10 -0.17 -7.37
C PRO A 9 8.23 0.46 -8.46
N GLN A 10 8.10 -0.25 -9.59
CA GLN A 10 7.24 0.16 -10.72
C GLN A 10 7.61 1.54 -11.32
N SER A 11 8.87 1.96 -11.15
CA SER A 11 9.41 3.14 -11.80
C SER A 11 9.96 2.80 -13.19
N TRP A 12 9.73 3.71 -14.15
CA TRP A 12 10.13 3.53 -15.54
C TRP A 12 10.85 4.77 -16.07
N GLY A 13 11.91 4.57 -16.84
CA GLY A 13 12.57 5.61 -17.61
C GLY A 13 11.92 5.81 -18.97
N MET A 14 11.94 7.05 -19.45
CA MET A 14 11.59 7.39 -20.83
C MET A 14 12.61 8.34 -21.46
N GLY A 15 12.64 8.32 -22.79
CA GLY A 15 13.44 9.21 -23.61
C GLY A 15 12.74 9.46 -24.93
N TRP A 16 13.19 10.49 -25.64
CA TRP A 16 12.70 10.86 -26.95
C TRP A 16 13.84 11.38 -27.80
N PHE A 17 13.73 11.15 -29.10
CA PHE A 17 14.63 11.70 -30.09
C PHE A 17 13.82 12.05 -31.33
N VAL A 18 14.11 13.21 -31.93
CA VAL A 18 13.50 13.67 -33.18
C VAL A 18 14.63 14.08 -34.10
N LEU A 19 14.61 13.56 -35.33
CA LEU A 19 15.59 13.89 -36.35
C LEU A 19 15.65 15.42 -36.59
N PRO A 20 16.85 16.01 -36.79
CA PRO A 20 17.03 17.46 -36.88
C PRO A 20 16.03 18.19 -37.78
N GLU A 21 15.75 17.66 -38.98
CA GLU A 21 14.83 18.19 -39.98
C GLU A 21 13.36 18.27 -39.53
N HIS A 22 13.01 17.56 -38.46
CA HIS A 22 11.67 17.47 -37.88
C HIS A 22 11.57 18.15 -36.50
N GLN A 23 12.66 18.72 -35.98
CA GLN A 23 12.65 19.45 -34.71
C GLN A 23 11.86 20.77 -34.79
N GLY A 24 11.46 21.31 -33.63
CA GLY A 24 10.66 22.54 -33.55
C GLY A 24 9.17 22.38 -33.89
N ARG A 25 8.74 21.21 -34.36
CA ARG A 25 7.34 20.94 -34.78
C ARG A 25 6.44 20.35 -33.69
N GLY A 26 6.91 20.28 -32.44
CA GLY A 26 6.14 19.72 -31.31
C GLY A 26 6.01 18.19 -31.28
N ILE A 27 6.64 17.46 -32.21
CA ILE A 27 6.54 16.00 -32.36
C ILE A 27 6.93 15.26 -31.06
N ALA A 28 8.06 15.63 -30.45
CA ALA A 28 8.51 15.00 -29.21
C ALA A 28 7.50 15.15 -28.06
N THR A 29 6.88 16.33 -27.93
CA THR A 29 5.85 16.58 -26.91
C THR A 29 4.59 15.75 -27.17
N ALA A 30 4.15 15.64 -28.43
CA ALA A 30 2.99 14.83 -28.80
C ALA A 30 3.24 13.34 -28.53
N ALA A 31 4.38 12.80 -28.97
CA ALA A 31 4.78 11.42 -28.72
C ALA A 31 4.90 11.11 -27.21
N ALA A 32 5.52 12.00 -26.44
CA ALA A 32 5.63 11.84 -24.98
C ALA A 32 4.24 11.78 -24.31
N ARG A 33 3.28 12.62 -24.73
CA ARG A 33 1.91 12.58 -24.18
C ARG A 33 1.17 11.28 -24.51
N LEU A 34 1.32 10.75 -25.72
CA LEU A 34 0.73 9.46 -26.10
C LEU A 34 1.30 8.32 -25.25
N LEU A 35 2.62 8.33 -25.03
CA LEU A 35 3.29 7.37 -24.17
C LEU A 35 2.80 7.47 -22.71
N LEU A 36 2.64 8.68 -22.17
CA LEU A 36 2.07 8.87 -20.83
C LEU A 36 0.62 8.38 -20.74
N ALA A 37 -0.18 8.58 -21.79
CA ALA A 37 -1.56 8.08 -21.84
C ALA A 37 -1.61 6.54 -21.83
N GLN A 38 -0.74 5.89 -22.60
CA GLN A 38 -0.63 4.42 -22.59
C GLN A 38 -0.12 3.91 -21.22
N ALA A 39 0.85 4.60 -20.63
CA ALA A 39 1.41 4.20 -19.35
C ALA A 39 0.39 4.31 -18.20
N ARG A 40 -0.51 5.31 -18.23
CA ARG A 40 -1.61 5.42 -17.26
C ARG A 40 -2.62 4.28 -17.32
N ALA A 41 -2.69 3.54 -18.44
CA ALA A 41 -3.54 2.37 -18.54
C ALA A 41 -2.87 1.10 -17.99
N ASN A 42 -1.59 1.18 -17.62
CA ASN A 42 -0.81 0.04 -17.15
C ASN A 42 -0.59 0.14 -15.62
N PRO A 43 -1.20 -0.76 -14.81
CA PRO A 43 -1.05 -0.75 -13.36
C PRO A 43 0.40 -1.02 -12.89
N ASP A 44 1.27 -1.56 -13.76
CA ASP A 44 2.67 -1.82 -13.46
C ASP A 44 3.59 -0.59 -13.67
N VAL A 45 3.02 0.55 -14.07
CA VAL A 45 3.77 1.81 -14.27
C VAL A 45 3.29 2.85 -13.27
N ARG A 46 4.01 2.97 -12.15
CA ARG A 46 3.68 3.90 -11.07
C ARG A 46 4.20 5.31 -11.34
N SER A 47 5.45 5.40 -11.78
CA SER A 47 6.11 6.66 -12.10
C SER A 47 6.94 6.55 -13.36
N ILE A 48 7.02 7.66 -14.09
CA ILE A 48 7.90 7.80 -15.24
C ILE A 48 8.93 8.88 -14.96
N HIS A 49 10.18 8.58 -15.28
CA HIS A 49 11.32 9.48 -15.13
C HIS A 49 11.95 9.80 -16.49
N ALA A 50 12.54 10.99 -16.59
CA ALA A 50 13.34 11.40 -17.75
C ALA A 50 14.59 12.16 -17.27
N TYR A 51 15.73 11.84 -17.87
CA TYR A 51 17.05 12.29 -17.42
C TYR A 51 17.82 13.09 -18.48
N PRO A 52 17.26 14.18 -19.05
CA PRO A 52 18.02 15.02 -19.97
C PRO A 52 19.17 15.72 -19.24
N ALA A 53 20.28 15.94 -19.95
CA ALA A 53 21.37 16.77 -19.48
C ALA A 53 20.85 18.15 -19.02
N VAL A 54 21.43 18.71 -17.96
CA VAL A 54 21.04 20.03 -17.44
C VAL A 54 21.18 21.13 -18.50
N THR A 55 22.11 20.97 -19.44
CA THR A 55 22.37 21.87 -20.56
C THR A 55 21.39 21.71 -21.73
N ASN A 56 20.60 20.63 -21.77
CA ASN A 56 19.67 20.36 -22.86
C ASN A 56 18.33 21.12 -22.65
N ALA A 57 18.33 22.42 -22.97
CA ALA A 57 17.16 23.28 -22.77
C ALA A 57 15.88 22.76 -23.47
N ALA A 58 16.01 22.16 -24.66
CA ALA A 58 14.88 21.64 -25.42
C ALA A 58 14.19 20.46 -24.72
N SER A 59 14.95 19.46 -24.28
CA SER A 59 14.38 18.30 -23.57
C SER A 59 13.83 18.68 -22.19
N ASN A 60 14.50 19.57 -21.45
CA ASN A 60 13.98 20.09 -20.18
C ASN A 60 12.66 20.86 -20.38
N ALA A 61 12.51 21.60 -21.49
CA ALA A 61 11.26 22.26 -21.84
C ALA A 61 10.13 21.26 -22.19
N ILE A 62 10.46 20.13 -22.84
CA ILE A 62 9.50 19.07 -23.13
C ILE A 62 8.99 18.43 -21.83
N ALA A 63 9.89 18.05 -20.91
CA ALA A 63 9.52 17.45 -19.62
C ALA A 63 8.57 18.35 -18.83
N ARG A 64 8.85 19.67 -18.80
CA ARG A 64 7.95 20.66 -18.20
C ARG A 64 6.58 20.73 -18.89
N LYS A 65 6.55 20.75 -20.23
CA LYS A 65 5.31 20.85 -21.04
C LYS A 65 4.38 19.64 -20.92
N ILE A 66 4.90 18.49 -20.52
CA ILE A 66 4.10 17.27 -20.30
C ILE A 66 3.73 17.06 -18.82
N GLY A 67 4.06 18.02 -17.95
CA GLY A 67 3.63 18.03 -16.55
C GLY A 67 4.53 17.21 -15.63
N MET A 68 5.79 16.98 -15.98
CA MET A 68 6.75 16.37 -15.06
C MET A 68 7.21 17.40 -14.02
N GLU A 69 7.41 16.94 -12.80
CA GLU A 69 8.08 17.64 -11.71
C GLU A 69 9.60 17.47 -11.84
N ASN A 70 10.37 18.51 -11.49
CA ASN A 70 11.83 18.43 -11.46
C ASN A 70 12.30 18.17 -10.02
N LEU A 71 12.85 16.98 -9.76
CA LEU A 71 13.39 16.58 -8.45
C LEU A 71 14.81 17.10 -8.20
N GLY A 72 15.39 17.80 -9.17
CA GLY A 72 16.72 18.39 -9.09
C GLY A 72 17.77 17.63 -9.89
N PRO A 73 18.99 18.22 -9.99
CA PRO A 73 20.05 17.66 -10.79
C PRO A 73 20.84 16.58 -10.02
N PHE A 74 21.30 15.55 -10.74
CA PHE A 74 22.18 14.50 -10.22
C PHE A 74 23.23 14.13 -11.27
N ASP A 75 24.29 13.47 -10.81
CA ASP A 75 25.34 12.93 -11.67
C ASP A 75 24.95 11.52 -12.09
N ASN A 76 24.74 11.33 -13.39
CA ASN A 76 24.46 10.04 -13.98
C ASN A 76 25.76 9.45 -14.54
N GLU A 77 26.25 8.38 -13.91
CA GLU A 77 27.40 7.63 -14.40
C GLU A 77 26.97 6.70 -15.53
N GLY A 78 27.21 7.12 -16.76
CA GLY A 78 26.97 6.32 -17.96
C GLY A 78 28.26 5.78 -18.57
N PHE A 79 28.12 4.94 -19.61
CA PHE A 79 29.26 4.40 -20.37
C PHE A 79 30.17 5.47 -21.02
N ALA A 80 29.69 6.70 -21.19
CA ALA A 80 30.42 7.83 -21.76
C ALA A 80 30.98 8.81 -20.71
N GLY A 81 30.95 8.44 -19.43
CA GLY A 81 31.38 9.28 -18.30
C GLY A 81 30.21 9.86 -17.50
N ILE A 82 30.54 10.78 -16.58
CA ILE A 82 29.57 11.46 -15.72
C ILE A 82 28.84 12.54 -16.52
N LEU A 83 27.52 12.42 -16.61
CA LEU A 83 26.65 13.45 -17.18
C LEU A 83 25.77 14.05 -16.10
N ARG A 84 25.85 15.38 -15.92
CA ARG A 84 24.93 16.12 -15.05
C ARG A 84 23.55 16.18 -15.69
N CYS A 85 22.57 15.50 -15.12
CA CYS A 85 21.20 15.41 -15.62
C CYS A 85 20.21 16.03 -14.64
N ASN A 86 19.05 16.49 -15.12
CA ASN A 86 17.89 16.75 -14.26
C ASN A 86 17.08 15.46 -14.10
N ASN A 87 16.61 15.17 -12.89
CA ASN A 87 15.64 14.10 -12.64
C ASN A 87 14.21 14.66 -12.77
N TRP A 88 13.60 14.47 -13.93
CA TRP A 88 12.19 14.80 -14.13
C TRP A 88 11.34 13.58 -13.82
N ARG A 89 10.28 13.73 -13.02
CA ARG A 89 9.37 12.66 -12.62
C ARG A 89 7.92 13.04 -12.87
N ILE A 90 7.10 12.08 -13.27
CA ILE A 90 5.64 12.19 -13.20
C ILE A 90 5.06 10.93 -12.58
N GLY A 91 4.25 11.09 -11.53
CA GLY A 91 3.42 10.01 -10.99
C GLY A 91 2.22 9.82 -11.90
N LEU A 92 1.94 8.58 -12.29
CA LEU A 92 0.80 8.28 -13.17
C LEU A 92 -0.48 7.98 -12.40
N HIS A 93 -0.34 7.60 -11.13
CA HIS A 93 -1.45 7.27 -10.24
C HIS A 93 -1.26 8.01 -8.91
N MET A 94 -2.34 8.61 -8.40
CA MET A 94 -2.36 9.06 -7.01
C MET A 94 -2.16 7.87 -6.09
N GLN A 95 -1.35 8.05 -5.04
CA GLN A 95 -1.12 7.02 -4.04
C GLN A 95 -1.67 7.45 -2.71
N GLN A 96 -2.82 6.88 -2.39
CA GLN A 96 -3.38 6.92 -1.06
C GLN A 96 -3.81 5.50 -0.71
N SER A 97 -3.43 5.07 0.48
CA SER A 97 -3.88 3.83 1.08
C SER A 97 -4.30 4.13 2.51
N ILE A 98 -5.16 3.29 3.05
CA ILE A 98 -5.42 3.31 4.50
C ILE A 98 -4.16 2.76 5.16
N ALA A 99 -3.41 3.59 5.88
CA ALA A 99 -2.19 3.16 6.56
C ALA A 99 -2.52 2.27 7.76
N HIS A 100 -3.39 2.77 8.64
CA HIS A 100 -3.77 2.09 9.87
C HIS A 100 -5.27 2.21 10.11
N ILE A 101 -5.87 1.19 10.70
CA ILE A 101 -7.23 1.24 11.26
C ILE A 101 -7.08 1.19 12.78
N ALA A 102 -7.64 2.18 13.48
CA ALA A 102 -7.68 2.17 14.93
C ALA A 102 -8.73 1.16 15.42
N LEU A 103 -8.29 0.23 16.27
CA LEU A 103 -9.15 -0.63 17.08
C LEU A 103 -9.07 -0.12 18.52
N VAL A 104 -10.20 0.29 19.10
CA VAL A 104 -10.20 0.71 20.50
C VAL A 104 -10.11 -0.53 21.37
N VAL A 105 -9.07 -0.59 22.20
CA VAL A 105 -8.80 -1.71 23.09
C VAL A 105 -8.92 -1.25 24.54
N ARG A 106 -9.24 -2.18 25.44
CA ARG A 106 -9.29 -1.88 26.88
C ARG A 106 -7.89 -1.79 27.46
N GLU A 107 -6.99 -2.72 27.13
CA GLU A 107 -5.59 -2.69 27.52
C GLU A 107 -4.66 -3.23 26.43
N TYR A 108 -3.42 -2.76 26.38
CA TYR A 108 -2.47 -3.13 25.31
C TYR A 108 -2.08 -4.60 25.37
N ASP A 109 -1.66 -5.10 26.54
CA ASP A 109 -1.04 -6.43 26.62
C ASP A 109 -2.05 -7.56 26.37
N GLU A 110 -3.31 -7.41 26.80
CA GLU A 110 -4.36 -8.39 26.47
C GLU A 110 -4.68 -8.41 24.97
N ALA A 111 -4.66 -7.24 24.33
CA ALA A 111 -4.90 -7.13 22.91
C ALA A 111 -3.72 -7.69 22.10
N ILE A 112 -2.49 -7.37 22.49
CA ILE A 112 -1.27 -7.93 21.88
C ILE A 112 -1.29 -9.46 22.01
N ALA A 113 -1.54 -10.01 23.20
CA ALA A 113 -1.62 -11.45 23.39
C ALA A 113 -2.70 -12.11 22.52
N PHE A 114 -3.87 -11.48 22.39
CA PHE A 114 -4.90 -12.01 21.51
C PHE A 114 -4.48 -12.00 20.02
N PHE A 115 -4.04 -10.86 19.51
CA PHE A 115 -3.71 -10.72 18.08
C PHE A 115 -2.45 -11.49 17.71
N CYS A 116 -1.39 -11.43 18.52
CA CYS A 116 -0.12 -12.08 18.23
C CYS A 116 -0.14 -13.58 18.57
N ASP A 117 -0.65 -13.96 19.75
CA ASP A 117 -0.52 -15.35 20.19
C ASP A 117 -1.64 -16.23 19.64
N LYS A 118 -2.87 -15.71 19.52
CA LYS A 118 -4.03 -16.50 19.03
C LYS A 118 -4.29 -16.35 17.54
N LEU A 119 -4.21 -15.13 17.00
CA LEU A 119 -4.42 -14.89 15.57
C LEU A 119 -3.12 -14.91 14.75
N HIS A 120 -1.97 -15.10 15.40
CA HIS A 120 -0.65 -15.18 14.76
C HIS A 120 -0.26 -13.92 13.96
N PHE A 121 -0.79 -12.76 14.35
CA PHE A 121 -0.36 -11.50 13.77
C PHE A 121 1.06 -11.17 14.20
N SER A 122 1.78 -10.45 13.35
CA SER A 122 3.08 -9.90 13.68
C SER A 122 2.92 -8.59 14.45
N LEU A 123 3.65 -8.45 15.56
CA LEU A 123 3.83 -7.16 16.23
C LEU A 123 4.82 -6.33 15.39
N ILE A 124 4.29 -5.33 14.70
CA ILE A 124 5.05 -4.47 13.79
C ILE A 124 5.78 -3.38 14.57
N GLU A 125 5.12 -2.81 15.57
CA GLU A 125 5.67 -1.76 16.40
C GLU A 125 5.01 -1.77 17.78
N ASP A 126 5.78 -1.43 18.79
CA ASP A 126 5.32 -1.22 20.17
C ASP A 126 6.23 -0.19 20.85
N THR A 127 5.88 1.08 20.68
CA THR A 127 6.71 2.21 21.11
C THR A 127 5.98 3.05 22.14
N TYR A 128 6.59 3.32 23.30
CA TYR A 128 6.02 4.24 24.28
C TYR A 128 6.12 5.70 23.79
N GLN A 129 5.02 6.43 23.92
CA GLN A 129 4.84 7.82 23.51
C GLN A 129 4.65 8.71 24.75
N PRO A 130 5.71 9.36 25.26
CA PRO A 130 5.67 10.11 26.52
C PRO A 130 4.67 11.27 26.53
N GLU A 131 4.50 11.95 25.39
CA GLU A 131 3.61 13.10 25.27
C GLU A 131 2.13 12.78 25.53
N GLN A 132 1.76 11.51 25.38
CA GLN A 132 0.37 11.05 25.50
C GLN A 132 0.19 9.99 26.59
N ASP A 133 1.28 9.55 27.24
CA ASP A 133 1.30 8.41 28.16
C ASP A 133 0.59 7.17 27.57
N LYS A 134 0.98 6.85 26.32
CA LYS A 134 0.38 5.78 25.50
C LYS A 134 1.46 4.97 24.79
N ARG A 135 1.08 3.80 24.28
CA ARG A 135 1.92 3.00 23.38
C ARG A 135 1.36 3.13 21.97
N TRP A 136 2.25 3.31 21.01
CA TRP A 136 1.97 3.16 19.60
C TRP A 136 2.18 1.70 19.24
N VAL A 137 1.08 0.95 19.16
CA VAL A 137 1.11 -0.50 18.97
C VAL A 137 0.48 -0.86 17.65
N LEU A 138 1.28 -1.40 16.73
CA LEU A 138 0.84 -1.83 15.41
C LEU A 138 0.95 -3.35 15.29
N VAL A 139 -0.14 -3.99 14.84
CA VAL A 139 -0.15 -5.43 14.51
C VAL A 139 -0.67 -5.65 13.09
N ALA A 140 -0.19 -6.70 12.43
CA ALA A 140 -0.61 -7.04 11.07
C ALA A 140 -0.70 -8.56 10.86
N PRO A 141 -1.60 -9.04 9.98
CA PRO A 141 -1.59 -10.44 9.56
C PRO A 141 -0.21 -10.87 9.03
N PRO A 142 0.18 -12.14 9.23
CA PRO A 142 1.48 -12.63 8.78
C PRO A 142 1.63 -12.47 7.27
N GLY A 143 2.77 -11.92 6.83
CA GLY A 143 3.06 -11.67 5.41
C GLY A 143 2.34 -10.46 4.78
N SER A 144 1.55 -9.70 5.55
CA SER A 144 0.89 -8.50 5.05
C SER A 144 1.88 -7.32 4.89
N SER A 145 1.80 -6.63 3.76
CA SER A 145 2.43 -5.32 3.53
C SER A 145 1.39 -4.19 3.41
N GLY A 146 0.13 -4.48 3.77
CA GLY A 146 -1.01 -3.58 3.64
C GLY A 146 -1.30 -2.77 4.91
N THR A 147 -2.57 -2.43 5.10
CA THR A 147 -3.06 -1.73 6.29
C THR A 147 -2.79 -2.53 7.57
N THR A 148 -2.33 -1.85 8.62
CA THR A 148 -2.15 -2.45 9.96
C THR A 148 -3.27 -2.06 10.91
N LEU A 149 -3.42 -2.80 12.02
CA LEU A 149 -4.25 -2.37 13.13
C LEU A 149 -3.42 -1.56 14.12
N LEU A 150 -3.89 -0.37 14.45
CA LEU A 150 -3.43 0.41 15.59
C LEU A 150 -4.27 0.03 16.81
N LEU A 151 -3.65 -0.62 17.79
CA LEU A 151 -4.31 -0.94 19.05
C LEU A 151 -4.34 0.33 19.92
N ALA A 152 -5.50 0.99 19.98
CA ALA A 152 -5.67 2.28 20.63
C ALA A 152 -6.32 2.10 22.01
N ARG A 153 -5.53 2.13 23.09
CA ARG A 153 -6.07 1.98 24.45
C ARG A 153 -7.07 3.09 24.79
N ALA A 154 -8.26 2.69 25.23
CA ALA A 154 -9.29 3.59 25.74
C ALA A 154 -8.80 4.34 26.98
N THR A 155 -9.06 5.65 27.02
CA THR A 155 -8.71 6.53 28.15
C THR A 155 -9.91 7.32 28.69
N SER A 156 -11.10 7.14 28.09
CA SER A 156 -12.35 7.74 28.56
C SER A 156 -13.49 6.73 28.59
N THR A 157 -14.56 7.07 29.30
CA THR A 157 -15.77 6.25 29.37
C THR A 157 -16.40 6.03 27.99
N GLU A 158 -16.41 7.04 27.13
CA GLU A 158 -16.95 6.96 25.77
C GLU A 158 -16.11 6.03 24.87
N GLN A 159 -14.79 6.09 25.02
CA GLN A 159 -13.88 5.17 24.30
C GLN A 159 -14.06 3.74 24.81
N LEU A 160 -14.15 3.56 26.13
CA LEU A 160 -14.37 2.24 26.72
C LEU A 160 -15.71 1.64 26.27
N ALA A 161 -16.75 2.46 26.13
CA ALA A 161 -18.04 2.03 25.57
C ALA A 161 -18.00 1.64 24.08
N SER A 162 -16.93 2.03 23.38
CA SER A 162 -16.70 1.65 21.97
C SER A 162 -15.97 0.32 21.82
N VAL A 163 -15.31 -0.18 22.89
CA VAL A 163 -14.62 -1.48 22.89
C VAL A 163 -15.64 -2.60 22.62
N GLY A 164 -15.44 -3.33 21.53
CA GLY A 164 -16.38 -4.37 21.07
C GLY A 164 -17.55 -3.85 20.22
N ASN A 165 -17.64 -2.54 20.00
CA ASN A 165 -18.70 -1.90 19.23
C ASN A 165 -18.13 -0.95 18.14
N GLN A 166 -17.03 -1.35 17.49
CA GLN A 166 -16.35 -0.50 16.50
C GLN A 166 -17.24 -0.08 15.32
N THR A 167 -18.24 -0.89 14.99
CA THR A 167 -19.08 -0.74 13.78
C THR A 167 -20.58 -0.86 14.05
N GLY A 168 -21.03 -0.75 15.30
CA GLY A 168 -22.46 -0.84 15.62
C GLY A 168 -23.04 -2.24 15.43
N GLY A 169 -22.27 -3.29 15.70
CA GLY A 169 -22.69 -4.70 15.56
C GLY A 169 -22.62 -5.28 14.14
N ARG A 170 -22.04 -4.57 13.18
CA ARG A 170 -21.74 -5.10 11.84
C ARG A 170 -20.41 -5.87 11.85
N VAL A 171 -20.18 -6.67 10.81
CA VAL A 171 -18.83 -7.17 10.50
C VAL A 171 -17.89 -5.97 10.38
N PHE A 172 -16.79 -6.00 11.14
CA PHE A 172 -15.82 -4.93 11.19
C PHE A 172 -14.74 -5.10 10.10
N LEU A 173 -14.05 -6.24 10.11
CA LEU A 173 -12.88 -6.46 9.25
C LEU A 173 -12.97 -7.81 8.54
N PHE A 174 -12.25 -7.91 7.43
CA PHE A 174 -12.21 -9.07 6.55
C PHE A 174 -10.76 -9.56 6.47
N LEU A 175 -10.48 -10.70 7.09
CA LEU A 175 -9.17 -11.34 7.07
C LEU A 175 -9.10 -12.31 5.89
N ALA A 176 -8.40 -11.89 4.84
CA ALA A 176 -8.18 -12.74 3.67
C ALA A 176 -7.03 -13.74 3.92
N THR A 177 -7.20 -14.98 3.48
CA THR A 177 -6.20 -16.04 3.54
C THR A 177 -6.08 -16.81 2.22
N ASP A 178 -4.90 -17.41 2.00
CA ASP A 178 -4.62 -18.33 0.91
C ASP A 178 -5.04 -19.79 1.20
N ASP A 179 -5.20 -20.14 2.48
CA ASP A 179 -5.64 -21.46 2.95
C ASP A 179 -6.62 -21.31 4.13
N PHE A 180 -7.90 -21.40 3.80
CA PHE A 180 -9.01 -21.26 4.74
C PHE A 180 -8.95 -22.28 5.87
N TRP A 181 -8.72 -23.55 5.53
CA TRP A 181 -8.83 -24.64 6.50
C TRP A 181 -7.61 -24.69 7.43
N ARG A 182 -6.42 -24.31 6.96
CA ARG A 182 -5.25 -24.12 7.83
C ARG A 182 -5.57 -23.09 8.92
N ASP A 183 -6.01 -21.91 8.53
CA ASP A 183 -6.19 -20.80 9.47
C ASP A 183 -7.42 -20.97 10.35
N TYR A 184 -8.55 -21.45 9.79
CA TYR A 184 -9.75 -21.77 10.57
C TYR A 184 -9.44 -22.80 11.66
N ASN A 185 -8.77 -23.91 11.33
CA ASN A 185 -8.46 -24.95 12.31
C ASN A 185 -7.47 -24.46 13.38
N ALA A 186 -6.48 -23.65 13.01
CA ALA A 186 -5.55 -23.04 13.95
C ALA A 186 -6.29 -22.09 14.93
N MET A 187 -7.19 -21.25 14.41
CA MET A 187 -8.01 -20.35 15.23
C MET A 187 -8.93 -21.13 16.19
N VAL A 188 -9.59 -22.19 15.71
CA VAL A 188 -10.41 -23.06 16.57
C VAL A 188 -9.56 -23.70 17.66
N ALA A 189 -8.37 -24.22 17.34
CA ALA A 189 -7.45 -24.80 18.31
C ALA A 189 -6.94 -23.76 19.34
N ALA A 190 -6.79 -22.50 18.95
CA ALA A 190 -6.46 -21.38 19.84
C ALA A 190 -7.66 -20.85 20.66
N GLY A 191 -8.84 -21.46 20.51
CA GLY A 191 -10.05 -21.11 21.24
C GLY A 191 -10.76 -19.84 20.74
N ILE A 192 -10.58 -19.47 19.47
CA ILE A 192 -11.33 -18.40 18.82
C ILE A 192 -12.78 -18.83 18.59
N ARG A 193 -13.72 -17.95 18.93
CA ARG A 193 -15.16 -18.23 18.81
C ARG A 193 -15.66 -17.88 17.40
N PHE A 194 -16.06 -18.89 16.64
CA PHE A 194 -16.82 -18.71 15.40
C PHE A 194 -18.32 -18.62 15.71
N ILE A 195 -18.96 -17.53 15.29
CA ILE A 195 -20.41 -17.32 15.43
C ILE A 195 -21.18 -17.73 14.17
N ARG A 196 -20.47 -17.91 13.05
CA ARG A 196 -21.00 -18.49 11.82
C ARG A 196 -19.99 -19.47 11.27
N GLU A 197 -20.44 -20.71 11.12
CA GLU A 197 -19.62 -21.79 10.58
C GLU A 197 -19.17 -21.54 9.14
N PRO A 198 -18.09 -22.20 8.68
CA PRO A 198 -17.63 -22.13 7.31
C PRO A 198 -18.74 -22.40 6.30
N LYS A 199 -18.86 -21.52 5.31
CA LYS A 199 -19.80 -21.63 4.20
C LYS A 199 -19.08 -21.36 2.88
N GLN A 200 -19.32 -22.23 1.90
CA GLN A 200 -18.94 -21.97 0.51
C GLN A 200 -19.94 -20.98 -0.12
N ALA A 201 -19.42 -19.91 -0.70
CA ALA A 201 -20.16 -18.94 -1.50
C ALA A 201 -19.48 -18.76 -2.87
N GLU A 202 -20.14 -18.06 -3.80
CA GLU A 202 -19.58 -17.78 -5.13
C GLU A 202 -18.24 -17.02 -5.08
N TYR A 203 -18.10 -16.13 -4.10
CA TYR A 203 -16.91 -15.31 -3.91
C TYR A 203 -15.79 -15.98 -3.10
N GLY A 204 -16.04 -17.14 -2.49
CA GLY A 204 -15.04 -17.86 -1.70
C GLY A 204 -15.62 -18.65 -0.54
N THR A 205 -14.73 -19.17 0.31
CA THR A 205 -15.10 -19.81 1.58
C THR A 205 -15.01 -18.78 2.69
N VAL A 206 -16.04 -18.68 3.52
CA VAL A 206 -16.14 -17.65 4.58
C VAL A 206 -16.67 -18.24 5.89
N ALA A 207 -16.14 -17.78 7.01
CA ALA A 207 -16.70 -17.98 8.35
C ALA A 207 -16.58 -16.68 9.14
N VAL A 208 -17.41 -16.54 10.19
CA VAL A 208 -17.40 -15.31 11.02
C VAL A 208 -17.00 -15.65 12.43
N PHE A 209 -15.94 -15.00 12.90
CA PHE A 209 -15.45 -15.10 14.27
C PHE A 209 -15.54 -13.78 15.02
N GLU A 210 -15.33 -13.87 16.33
CA GLU A 210 -15.23 -12.72 17.22
C GLU A 210 -13.81 -12.53 17.72
N ASP A 211 -13.37 -11.26 17.77
CA ASP A 211 -12.17 -10.92 18.53
C ASP A 211 -12.42 -10.93 20.05
N LEU A 212 -11.39 -10.61 20.83
CA LEU A 212 -11.46 -10.66 22.30
C LEU A 212 -12.52 -9.73 22.92
N TYR A 213 -13.02 -8.76 22.16
CA TYR A 213 -14.04 -7.80 22.57
C TYR A 213 -15.40 -8.05 21.91
N GLY A 214 -15.53 -9.08 21.07
CA GLY A 214 -16.76 -9.41 20.37
C GLY A 214 -16.97 -8.64 19.06
N ASN A 215 -15.96 -7.92 18.53
CA ASN A 215 -16.09 -7.38 17.18
C ASN A 215 -16.11 -8.54 16.18
N LEU A 216 -16.95 -8.44 15.16
CA LEU A 216 -17.14 -9.50 14.18
C LEU A 216 -16.15 -9.39 13.03
N TRP A 217 -15.54 -10.51 12.65
CA TRP A 217 -14.57 -10.63 11.57
C TRP A 217 -14.95 -11.73 10.59
N ASP A 218 -14.84 -11.47 9.30
CA ASP A 218 -14.92 -12.51 8.28
C ASP A 218 -13.51 -13.08 8.03
N LEU A 219 -13.30 -14.38 8.28
CA LEU A 219 -12.19 -15.12 7.68
C LEU A 219 -12.62 -15.52 6.27
N VAL A 220 -11.85 -15.18 5.24
CA VAL A 220 -12.23 -15.44 3.85
C VAL A 220 -11.06 -15.95 3.01
N GLN A 221 -11.27 -17.06 2.31
CA GLN A 221 -10.42 -17.43 1.18
C GLN A 221 -11.17 -17.09 -0.11
N PRO A 222 -10.74 -16.04 -0.84
CA PRO A 222 -11.39 -15.65 -2.08
C PRO A 222 -11.33 -16.77 -3.13
N SER A 223 -12.40 -16.92 -3.91
CA SER A 223 -12.38 -17.70 -5.14
C SER A 223 -11.26 -17.16 -6.04
N LYS A 224 -10.41 -18.04 -6.57
CA LYS A 224 -9.46 -17.63 -7.62
C LYS A 224 -10.28 -17.04 -8.77
N ARG A 225 -10.16 -15.73 -9.01
CA ARG A 225 -10.67 -15.15 -10.25
C ARG A 225 -9.87 -15.78 -11.38
N ILE A 226 -10.53 -16.59 -12.20
CA ILE A 226 -10.01 -16.99 -13.50
C ILE A 226 -10.03 -15.69 -14.32
N HIS A 227 -8.87 -15.02 -14.40
CA HIS A 227 -8.64 -13.90 -15.30
C HIS A 227 -8.39 -14.43 -16.71
#